data_AF-A0A822JDW6-F1
#
_entry.id   AF-A0A822JDW6-F1
#
_cell.length_a   1.000
_cell.length_b   1.000
_cell.length_c   1.000
_cell.angle_alpha   90.00
_cell.angle_beta   90.00
_cell.angle_gamma   90.00
#
_symmetry.space_group_name_H-M   'P 1'
#
loop_
_entity.id
_entity.type
_entity.pdbx_description
1 polymer ?
#
loop_
_entity_poly.entity_id
_entity_poly.type
_entity_poly.pdbx_seq_one_letter_code
_entity_poly.pdbx_strand_id
1 'polypeptide(L)'
;MAFTFFFRDLQTIEMIRDHVVPALRTRKYINIWDAGCAMGPEPYTLAIILRENMGDMIFRNVKIHATDIDGSNLFGKIIIEGIYPMETVERIPKGIFDKYFEPAGKSGHFRVIEAIRKCISFQKHDLLSLEPIRKDMGLIVCKNVLLHFKEEERINVIKMFHGALQEGGFFVTEQTQKIPNELEDLFEPVVSNAQIFRKIQ
;
A
#
# COMPACT_ATOMS: atom_id res chain seq x y z
N MET A 1 -11.20 -16.23 -1.75
CA MET A 1 -10.12 -15.40 -2.32
C MET A 1 -10.55 -13.95 -2.17
N ALA A 2 -9.75 -13.09 -1.55
CA ALA A 2 -10.12 -11.69 -1.35
C ALA A 2 -10.16 -10.96 -2.71
N PHE A 3 -11.18 -10.14 -2.94
CA PHE A 3 -11.36 -9.39 -4.18
C PHE A 3 -10.57 -8.07 -4.11
N THR A 4 -9.70 -7.82 -5.09
CA THR A 4 -8.90 -6.59 -5.21
C THR A 4 -8.65 -6.26 -6.68
N PHE A 5 -8.46 -4.98 -7.00
CA PHE A 5 -8.22 -4.49 -8.36
C PHE A 5 -7.36 -3.21 -8.31
N PHE A 6 -6.74 -2.87 -9.44
CA PHE A 6 -5.90 -1.68 -9.55
C PHE A 6 -6.70 -0.40 -9.31
N PHE A 7 -6.11 0.58 -8.63
CA PHE A 7 -6.76 1.87 -8.33
C PHE A 7 -8.07 1.76 -7.53
N ARG A 8 -8.21 0.72 -6.69
CA ARG A 8 -9.31 0.60 -5.73
C ARG A 8 -9.23 1.71 -4.68
N ASP A 9 -10.40 2.26 -4.32
CA ASP A 9 -10.56 3.38 -3.38
C ASP A 9 -9.86 4.65 -3.88
N LEU A 10 -10.21 5.09 -5.10
CA LEU A 10 -9.54 6.19 -5.82
C LEU A 10 -9.42 7.48 -4.99
N GLN A 11 -10.46 7.81 -4.21
CA GLN A 11 -10.41 8.96 -3.30
C GLN A 11 -9.26 8.85 -2.29
N THR A 12 -9.06 7.68 -1.66
CA THR A 12 -7.95 7.47 -0.72
C THR A 12 -6.61 7.57 -1.43
N ILE A 13 -6.50 7.05 -2.65
CA ILE A 13 -5.33 7.18 -3.52
C ILE A 13 -5.01 8.64 -3.83
N GLU A 14 -6.00 9.45 -4.19
CA GLU A 14 -5.84 10.87 -4.46
C GLU A 14 -5.38 11.62 -3.21
N MET A 15 -5.94 11.29 -2.04
CA MET A 15 -5.50 11.89 -0.78
C MET A 15 -4.07 11.48 -0.41
N ILE A 16 -3.63 10.24 -0.69
CA ILE A 16 -2.22 9.85 -0.59
C ILE A 16 -1.36 10.72 -1.50
N ARG A 17 -1.75 10.89 -2.77
CA ARG A 17 -1.03 11.74 -3.74
C ARG A 17 -0.89 13.17 -3.24
N ASP A 18 -1.96 13.75 -2.72
CA ASP A 18 -2.01 15.19 -2.43
C ASP A 18 -1.38 15.53 -1.07
N HIS A 19 -1.47 14.62 -0.08
CA HIS A 19 -1.05 14.92 1.30
C HIS A 19 0.15 14.10 1.78
N VAL A 20 0.30 12.86 1.32
CA VAL A 20 1.36 11.96 1.80
C VAL A 20 2.61 12.04 0.91
N VAL A 21 2.43 11.99 -0.41
CA VAL A 21 3.56 12.01 -1.36
C VAL A 21 4.48 13.22 -1.20
N PRO A 22 3.99 14.47 -1.00
CA PRO A 22 4.87 15.62 -0.79
C PRO A 22 5.81 15.43 0.40
N ALA A 23 5.32 14.85 1.50
CA ALA A 23 6.11 14.56 2.68
C ALA A 23 7.09 13.39 2.46
N LEU A 24 6.69 12.35 1.73
CA LEU A 24 7.59 11.23 1.42
C LEU A 24 8.77 11.67 0.53
N ARG A 25 8.56 12.60 -0.40
CA ARG A 25 9.58 13.08 -1.33
C ARG A 25 10.78 13.77 -0.67
N THR A 26 10.63 14.25 0.55
CA THR A 26 11.71 14.90 1.30
C THR A 26 12.59 13.88 2.04
N ARG A 27 12.20 12.61 2.08
CA ARG A 27 12.91 11.55 2.81
C ARG A 27 14.00 10.92 1.96
N LYS A 28 15.14 10.61 2.60
CA LYS A 28 16.26 9.92 1.96
C LYS A 28 15.90 8.48 1.56
N TYR A 29 15.15 7.78 2.40
CA TYR A 29 14.64 6.43 2.16
C TYR A 29 13.14 6.40 2.40
N ILE A 30 12.38 5.79 1.49
CA ILE A 30 10.92 5.76 1.52
C ILE A 30 10.50 4.30 1.66
N ASN A 31 10.38 3.83 2.90
CA ASN A 31 9.85 2.50 3.20
C ASN A 31 8.33 2.60 3.38
N ILE A 32 7.59 1.79 2.64
CA ILE A 32 6.13 1.74 2.66
C ILE A 32 5.74 0.31 3.01
N TRP A 33 4.82 0.14 3.94
CA TRP A 33 4.20 -1.15 4.22
C TRP A 33 2.79 -1.15 3.63
N ASP A 34 2.53 -2.04 2.68
CA ASP A 34 1.20 -2.34 2.19
C ASP A 34 0.72 -3.65 2.83
N ALA A 35 -0.11 -3.53 3.85
CA ALA A 35 -0.50 -4.58 4.78
C ALA A 35 -1.85 -5.20 4.40
N GLY A 36 -1.85 -6.51 4.09
CA GLY A 36 -3.02 -7.26 3.66
C GLY A 36 -3.43 -6.97 2.22
N CYS A 37 -2.44 -6.93 1.33
CA CYS A 37 -2.57 -6.48 -0.05
C CYS A 37 -3.16 -7.52 -1.04
N ALA A 38 -3.65 -8.66 -0.53
CA ALA A 38 -4.32 -9.72 -1.28
C ALA A 38 -3.49 -10.24 -2.45
N MET A 39 -3.90 -9.98 -3.69
CA MET A 39 -3.26 -10.51 -4.91
C MET A 39 -2.33 -9.50 -5.61
N GLY A 40 -2.00 -8.37 -4.96
CA GLY A 40 -0.95 -7.48 -5.43
C GLY A 40 -1.28 -6.26 -6.32
N PRO A 41 -2.52 -6.01 -6.81
CA PRO A 41 -2.81 -4.75 -7.51
C PRO A 41 -2.55 -3.47 -6.71
N GLU A 42 -2.75 -3.49 -5.39
CA GLU A 42 -2.59 -2.32 -4.51
C GLU A 42 -1.12 -1.85 -4.38
N PRO A 43 -0.13 -2.73 -4.14
CA PRO A 43 1.27 -2.35 -4.10
C PRO A 43 1.74 -1.70 -5.40
N TYR A 44 1.27 -2.22 -6.54
CA TYR A 44 1.57 -1.68 -7.85
C TYR A 44 0.90 -0.33 -8.09
N THR A 45 -0.35 -0.17 -7.65
CA THR A 45 -1.06 1.10 -7.69
C THR A 45 -0.28 2.17 -6.91
N LEU A 46 0.14 1.87 -5.68
CA LEU A 46 0.96 2.77 -4.86
C LEU A 46 2.28 3.12 -5.55
N ALA A 47 3.00 2.14 -6.09
CA ALA A 47 4.24 2.38 -6.81
C ALA A 47 4.06 3.28 -8.02
N ILE A 48 2.99 3.10 -8.81
CA ILE A 48 2.68 3.94 -9.97
C ILE A 48 2.34 5.37 -9.54
N ILE A 49 1.53 5.56 -8.50
CA ILE A 49 1.20 6.90 -7.99
C ILE A 49 2.47 7.63 -7.54
N LEU A 50 3.34 6.94 -6.80
CA LEU A 50 4.63 7.49 -6.38
C LEU A 50 5.48 7.83 -7.61
N ARG A 51 5.54 6.94 -8.60
CA ARG A 51 6.33 7.16 -9.82
C ARG A 51 5.86 8.35 -10.64
N GLU A 52 4.56 8.56 -10.80
CA GLU A 52 4.01 9.71 -11.54
C GLU A 52 4.24 11.04 -10.81
N ASN A 53 4.47 11.01 -9.48
CA ASN A 53 4.61 12.20 -8.65
C ASN A 53 6.03 12.41 -8.11
N MET A 54 6.99 11.54 -8.47
CA MET A 54 8.39 11.59 -8.07
C MET A 54 9.33 11.48 -9.28
N GLY A 55 10.36 12.33 -9.31
CA GLY A 55 11.45 12.17 -10.27
C GLY A 55 12.25 10.89 -10.02
N ASP A 56 12.94 10.38 -11.05
CA ASP A 56 13.70 9.14 -11.07
C ASP A 56 14.68 8.99 -9.90
N MET A 57 15.33 10.09 -9.52
CA MET A 57 16.28 10.08 -8.41
C MET A 57 15.63 9.77 -7.07
N ILE A 58 14.43 10.33 -6.81
CA ILE A 58 13.71 10.13 -5.55
C ILE A 58 13.06 8.73 -5.57
N PHE A 59 12.44 8.36 -6.68
CA PHE A 59 11.74 7.08 -6.79
C PHE A 59 12.65 5.86 -6.58
N ARG A 60 13.94 5.96 -6.95
CA ARG A 60 14.94 4.90 -6.68
C ARG A 60 15.11 4.56 -5.19
N ASN A 61 14.72 5.47 -4.29
CA ASN A 61 14.78 5.27 -2.85
C ASN A 61 13.49 4.68 -2.25
N VAL A 62 12.49 4.38 -3.09
CA VAL A 62 11.22 3.77 -2.67
C VAL A 62 11.39 2.26 -2.52
N LYS A 63 10.90 1.75 -1.39
CA LYS A 63 10.71 0.33 -1.13
C LYS A 63 9.32 0.09 -0.56
N ILE A 64 8.54 -0.73 -1.26
CA ILE A 64 7.21 -1.16 -0.84
C ILE A 64 7.33 -2.60 -0.35
N HIS A 65 6.92 -2.83 0.89
CA HIS A 65 6.83 -4.12 1.52
C HIS A 65 5.37 -4.56 1.49
N ALA A 66 5.04 -5.40 0.53
CA ALA A 66 3.70 -5.93 0.32
C ALA A 66 3.54 -7.21 1.14
N THR A 67 2.55 -7.25 2.03
CA THR A 67 2.34 -8.42 2.88
C THR A 67 0.91 -8.92 2.84
N ASP A 68 0.76 -10.23 3.02
CA ASP A 68 -0.51 -10.91 3.17
C ASP A 68 -0.30 -12.21 3.95
N ILE A 69 -1.34 -12.75 4.58
CA ILE A 69 -1.28 -14.08 5.21
C ILE A 69 -1.05 -15.17 4.15
N ASP A 70 -1.49 -14.91 2.91
CA ASP A 70 -1.35 -15.72 1.70
C ASP A 70 -1.57 -17.23 1.94
N GLY A 71 -2.82 -17.58 2.25
CA GLY A 71 -3.23 -18.99 2.32
C GLY A 71 -3.16 -19.73 0.99
N SER A 72 -2.99 -19.04 -0.14
CA SER A 72 -2.97 -19.63 -1.48
C SER A 72 -1.57 -20.02 -1.97
N ASN A 73 -0.51 -19.47 -1.37
CA ASN A 73 0.87 -19.52 -1.86
C ASN A 73 1.10 -18.86 -3.24
N LEU A 74 0.10 -18.18 -3.80
CA LEU A 74 0.19 -17.56 -5.13
C LEU A 74 0.64 -16.10 -5.06
N PHE A 75 0.43 -15.43 -3.93
CA PHE A 75 0.70 -14.00 -3.78
C PHE A 75 2.14 -13.64 -4.15
N GLY A 76 3.13 -14.36 -3.61
CA GLY A 76 4.53 -14.11 -3.91
C GLY A 76 4.86 -14.25 -5.39
N LYS A 77 4.32 -15.27 -6.06
CA LYS A 77 4.50 -15.46 -7.51
C LYS A 77 3.91 -14.29 -8.30
N ILE A 78 2.71 -13.85 -7.95
CA ILE A 78 2.04 -12.73 -8.62
C ILE A 78 2.83 -11.44 -8.44
N ILE A 79 3.36 -11.15 -7.24
CA ILE A 79 4.21 -9.97 -7.02
C ILE A 79 5.52 -10.07 -7.81
N ILE A 80 6.20 -11.22 -7.84
CA ILE A 80 7.46 -11.37 -8.59
C ILE A 80 7.23 -11.18 -10.10
N GLU A 81 6.23 -11.87 -10.65
CA GLU A 81 5.97 -11.87 -12.08
C GLU A 81 5.32 -10.55 -12.54
N GLY A 82 4.43 -9.99 -11.71
CA GLY A 82 3.64 -8.80 -12.00
C GLY A 82 2.76 -8.96 -13.24
N ILE A 83 2.30 -10.18 -13.52
CA ILE A 83 1.48 -10.52 -14.70
C ILE A 83 0.02 -10.60 -14.30
N TYR A 84 -0.83 -9.89 -15.03
CA TYR A 84 -2.27 -9.82 -14.80
C TYR A 84 -3.04 -10.04 -16.11
N PRO A 85 -4.20 -10.72 -16.08
CA PRO A 85 -5.08 -10.82 -17.25
C PRO A 85 -5.75 -9.47 -17.55
N MET A 86 -6.21 -9.28 -18.79
CA MET A 86 -6.88 -8.07 -19.26
C MET A 86 -8.00 -7.62 -18.30
N GLU A 87 -8.81 -8.55 -17.82
CA GLU A 87 -9.92 -8.30 -16.87
C GLU A 87 -9.48 -7.58 -15.58
N THR A 88 -8.23 -7.77 -15.13
CA THR A 88 -7.71 -7.11 -13.93
C THR A 88 -7.19 -5.69 -14.22
N VAL A 89 -6.77 -5.43 -15.46
CA VAL A 89 -6.13 -4.16 -15.87
C VAL A 89 -7.04 -3.28 -16.72
N GLU A 90 -8.21 -3.77 -17.15
CA GLU A 90 -9.15 -3.06 -18.02
C GLU A 90 -9.67 -1.74 -17.44
N ARG A 91 -9.68 -1.62 -16.11
CA ARG A 91 -10.16 -0.42 -15.39
C ARG A 91 -9.08 0.65 -15.23
N ILE A 92 -7.83 0.34 -15.60
CA ILE A 92 -6.71 1.29 -15.48
C ILE A 92 -6.87 2.35 -16.58
N PRO A 93 -6.74 3.66 -16.25
CA PRO A 93 -6.76 4.71 -17.26
C PRO A 93 -5.73 4.45 -18.36
N LYS A 94 -6.14 4.57 -19.63
CA LYS A 94 -5.31 4.19 -20.79
C LYS A 94 -3.90 4.77 -20.75
N GLY A 95 -3.75 6.05 -20.41
CA GLY A 95 -2.45 6.70 -20.33
C GLY A 95 -1.52 6.12 -19.25
N ILE A 96 -2.07 5.59 -18.16
CA ILE A 96 -1.30 4.87 -17.12
C ILE A 96 -0.98 3.47 -17.61
N PHE A 97 -1.96 2.77 -18.19
CA PHE A 97 -1.78 1.43 -18.72
C PHE A 97 -0.64 1.38 -19.75
N ASP A 98 -0.68 2.25 -20.76
CA ASP A 98 0.32 2.30 -21.83
C ASP A 98 1.74 2.62 -21.31
N LYS A 99 1.86 3.35 -20.20
CA LYS A 99 3.15 3.70 -19.59
C LYS A 99 3.76 2.59 -18.74
N TYR A 100 2.91 1.84 -18.03
CA TYR A 100 3.34 0.98 -16.93
C TYR A 100 3.09 -0.51 -17.13
N PHE A 101 2.45 -0.89 -18.25
CA PHE A 101 2.18 -2.27 -18.60
C PHE A 101 2.69 -2.62 -19.99
N GLU A 102 3.19 -3.84 -20.13
CA GLU A 102 3.71 -4.39 -21.39
C GLU A 102 3.10 -5.79 -21.65
N PRO A 103 3.01 -6.24 -22.91
CA PRO A 103 2.54 -7.60 -23.19
C PRO A 103 3.38 -8.68 -22.50
N ALA A 104 2.73 -9.65 -21.84
CA ALA A 104 3.43 -10.68 -21.04
C ALA A 104 3.76 -11.97 -21.82
N GLY A 105 3.76 -11.94 -23.16
CA GLY A 105 4.01 -13.11 -24.03
C GLY A 105 2.86 -14.12 -24.12
N LYS A 106 1.88 -14.07 -23.21
CA LYS A 106 0.60 -14.79 -23.28
C LYS A 106 -0.50 -13.83 -23.72
N SER A 107 -1.31 -14.24 -24.70
CA SER A 107 -2.42 -13.41 -25.19
C SER A 107 -3.35 -12.98 -24.06
N GLY A 108 -3.77 -11.71 -24.06
CA GLY A 108 -4.63 -11.12 -23.04
C GLY A 108 -3.99 -10.99 -21.65
N HIS A 109 -2.67 -11.12 -21.52
CA HIS A 109 -1.94 -10.92 -20.26
C HIS A 109 -0.92 -9.80 -20.40
N PHE A 110 -0.83 -8.99 -19.36
CA PHE A 110 0.02 -7.81 -19.29
C PHE A 110 0.89 -7.87 -18.06
N ARG A 111 2.11 -7.38 -18.19
CA ARG A 111 3.12 -7.37 -17.15
C ARG A 111 3.36 -5.92 -16.72
N VAL A 112 3.46 -5.68 -15.43
CA VAL A 112 3.93 -4.40 -14.90
C VAL A 112 5.41 -4.22 -15.26
N ILE A 113 5.79 -3.05 -15.78
CA ILE A 113 7.17 -2.80 -16.19
C ILE A 113 8.17 -3.01 -15.04
N GLU A 114 9.38 -3.42 -15.40
CA GLU A 114 10.41 -3.80 -14.42
C GLU A 114 10.76 -2.68 -13.42
N ALA A 115 10.76 -1.41 -13.86
CA ALA A 115 11.07 -0.26 -13.02
C ALA A 115 10.12 -0.13 -11.81
N ILE A 116 8.85 -0.49 -11.99
CA ILE A 116 7.86 -0.51 -10.91
C ILE A 116 8.02 -1.77 -10.06
N ARG A 117 8.21 -2.94 -10.68
CA ARG A 117 8.36 -4.22 -9.94
C ARG A 117 9.56 -4.22 -8.98
N LYS A 118 10.67 -3.60 -9.38
CA LYS A 118 11.93 -3.56 -8.59
C LYS A 118 11.84 -2.82 -7.25
N CYS A 119 10.83 -1.96 -7.05
CA CYS A 119 10.64 -1.29 -5.77
C CYS A 119 9.77 -2.10 -4.79
N ILE A 120 9.17 -3.22 -5.22
CA ILE A 120 8.25 -4.01 -4.42
C ILE A 120 8.91 -5.30 -3.95
N SER A 121 8.75 -5.60 -2.67
CA SER A 121 9.10 -6.87 -2.04
C SER A 121 7.85 -7.51 -1.48
N PHE A 122 7.79 -8.83 -1.43
CA PHE A 122 6.68 -9.56 -0.81
C PHE A 122 7.17 -10.29 0.44
N GLN A 123 6.29 -10.42 1.43
CA GLN A 123 6.50 -11.27 2.59
C GLN A 123 5.16 -11.81 3.07
N LYS A 124 5.13 -13.08 3.49
CA LYS A 124 3.98 -13.61 4.24
C LYS A 124 3.99 -13.06 5.65
N HIS A 125 2.87 -12.49 6.06
CA HIS A 125 2.77 -11.87 7.38
C HIS A 125 1.34 -11.94 7.90
N ASP A 126 1.21 -12.36 9.16
CA ASP A 126 -0.04 -12.31 9.89
C ASP A 126 -0.02 -11.08 10.80
N LEU A 127 -0.96 -10.15 10.59
CA LEU A 127 -1.08 -8.94 11.41
C LEU A 127 -1.40 -9.27 12.87
N LEU A 128 -2.09 -10.38 13.13
CA LEU A 128 -2.43 -10.81 14.49
C LEU A 128 -1.24 -11.42 15.24
N SER A 129 -0.08 -11.60 14.58
CA SER A 129 1.18 -11.88 15.28
C SER A 129 1.68 -10.68 16.09
N LEU A 130 1.19 -9.47 15.80
CA LEU A 130 1.57 -8.20 16.43
C LEU A 130 3.08 -7.86 16.34
N GLU A 131 3.81 -8.55 15.47
CA GLU A 131 5.21 -8.29 15.17
C GLU A 131 5.35 -7.48 13.87
N PRO A 132 5.92 -6.27 13.88
CA PRO A 132 6.06 -5.49 12.66
C PRO A 132 7.12 -6.10 11.73
N ILE A 133 6.88 -6.07 10.41
CA ILE A 133 7.88 -6.58 9.44
C ILE A 133 9.18 -5.78 9.44
N ARG A 134 9.11 -4.51 9.85
CA ARG A 134 10.22 -3.56 9.87
C ARG A 134 9.80 -2.28 10.60
N LYS A 135 10.77 -1.57 11.16
CA LYS A 135 10.61 -0.22 11.74
C LYS A 135 10.98 0.88 10.73
N ASP A 136 10.74 2.13 11.11
CA ASP A 136 11.01 3.32 10.31
C ASP A 136 10.20 3.41 9.01
N MET A 137 8.95 2.95 9.06
CA MET A 137 8.02 3.06 7.94
C MET A 137 7.62 4.52 7.73
N GLY A 138 7.68 4.98 6.48
CA GLY A 138 7.21 6.33 6.13
C GLY A 138 5.72 6.39 5.86
N LEU A 139 5.18 5.29 5.36
CA LEU A 139 3.76 5.10 5.12
C LEU A 139 3.41 3.64 5.44
N ILE A 140 2.31 3.43 6.15
CA ILE A 140 1.64 2.14 6.27
C ILE A 140 0.25 2.30 5.66
N VAL A 141 -0.08 1.44 4.70
CA VAL A 141 -1.40 1.32 4.09
C VAL A 141 -1.99 -0.01 4.53
N CYS A 142 -3.21 0.00 5.07
CA CYS A 142 -3.95 -1.20 5.42
C CYS A 142 -5.42 -0.98 5.08
N LYS A 143 -5.81 -1.38 3.86
CA LYS A 143 -7.16 -1.18 3.34
C LYS A 143 -7.93 -2.48 3.23
N ASN A 144 -9.16 -2.49 3.70
CA ASN A 144 -10.11 -3.59 3.59
C ASN A 144 -9.70 -4.86 4.37
N VAL A 145 -8.94 -4.69 5.46
CA VAL A 145 -8.44 -5.78 6.31
C VAL A 145 -8.95 -5.62 7.74
N LEU A 146 -8.77 -4.44 8.32
CA LEU A 146 -9.07 -4.16 9.73
C LEU A 146 -10.55 -4.31 10.10
N LEU A 147 -11.46 -4.12 9.13
CA LEU A 147 -12.89 -4.35 9.30
C LEU A 147 -13.24 -5.82 9.64
N HIS A 148 -12.34 -6.76 9.38
CA HIS A 148 -12.51 -8.18 9.67
C HIS A 148 -12.05 -8.58 11.08
N PHE A 149 -11.33 -7.69 11.77
CA PHE A 149 -10.84 -7.94 13.13
C PHE A 149 -11.83 -7.47 14.18
N LYS A 150 -11.81 -8.13 15.34
CA LYS A 150 -12.46 -7.64 16.55
C LYS A 150 -11.81 -6.32 16.97
N GLU A 151 -12.54 -5.54 17.76
CA GLU A 151 -12.11 -4.22 18.20
C GLU A 151 -10.74 -4.24 18.90
N GLU A 152 -10.54 -5.14 19.85
CA GLU A 152 -9.26 -5.30 20.57
C GLU A 152 -8.10 -5.68 19.65
N GLU A 153 -8.31 -6.64 18.74
CA GLU A 153 -7.33 -7.06 17.74
C GLU A 153 -6.93 -5.88 16.84
N ARG A 154 -7.93 -5.13 16.37
CA ARG A 154 -7.74 -3.94 15.55
C ARG A 154 -6.93 -2.88 16.27
N ILE A 155 -7.25 -2.60 17.54
CA ILE A 155 -6.52 -1.65 18.37
C ILE A 155 -5.05 -2.07 18.48
N ASN A 156 -4.78 -3.34 18.76
CA ASN A 156 -3.42 -3.86 18.91
C ASN A 156 -2.63 -3.80 17.59
N VAL A 157 -3.26 -4.10 16.45
CA VAL A 157 -2.64 -3.98 15.13
C VAL A 157 -2.31 -2.52 14.80
N ILE A 158 -3.21 -1.58 15.07
CA ILE A 158 -2.94 -0.15 14.82
C ILE A 158 -1.83 0.37 15.77
N LYS A 159 -1.76 -0.10 17.02
CA LYS A 159 -0.62 0.20 17.92
C LYS A 159 0.71 -0.34 17.37
N MET A 160 0.72 -1.56 16.83
CA MET A 160 1.90 -2.10 16.15
C MET A 160 2.29 -1.22 14.95
N PHE A 161 1.33 -0.79 14.13
CA PHE A 161 1.59 0.13 13.01
C PHE A 161 2.16 1.46 13.50
N HIS A 162 1.60 2.06 14.56
CA HIS A 162 2.14 3.27 15.18
C HIS A 162 3.61 3.05 15.58
N GLY A 163 3.93 1.96 16.28
CA GLY A 163 5.30 1.63 16.69
C GLY A 163 6.27 1.41 15.51
N ALA A 164 5.78 0.93 14.38
CA ALA A 164 6.57 0.70 13.16
C ALA A 164 6.80 1.99 12.33
N LEU A 165 5.91 2.97 12.44
CA LEU A 165 6.05 4.26 11.77
C LEU A 165 7.19 5.09 12.36
N GLN A 166 7.99 5.67 11.48
CA GLN A 166 8.92 6.74 11.87
C GLN A 166 8.15 8.01 12.24
N GLU A 167 8.82 8.95 12.89
CA GLU A 167 8.25 10.24 13.26
C GLU A 167 7.65 10.97 12.04
N GLY A 168 6.45 11.51 12.23
CA GLY A 168 5.68 12.16 11.18
C GLY A 168 5.34 11.25 9.99
N GLY A 169 5.49 9.93 10.11
CA GLY A 169 5.00 8.95 9.15
C GLY A 169 3.48 8.87 9.13
N PHE A 170 2.95 8.21 8.11
CA PHE A 170 1.52 8.19 7.83
C PHE A 170 0.92 6.79 7.95
N PHE A 171 -0.26 6.69 8.54
CA PHE A 171 -1.11 5.52 8.48
C PHE A 171 -2.35 5.82 7.63
N VAL A 172 -2.67 4.95 6.69
CA VAL A 172 -3.82 5.09 5.78
C VAL A 172 -4.64 3.81 5.76
N THR A 173 -5.96 3.95 5.86
CA THR A 173 -6.92 2.84 5.84
C THR A 173 -8.16 3.18 4.99
N GLU A 174 -9.10 2.25 4.86
CA GLU A 174 -10.33 2.47 4.10
C GLU A 174 -11.30 3.44 4.78
N GLN A 175 -12.17 4.08 4.00
CA GLN A 175 -13.11 5.12 4.47
C GLN A 175 -14.03 4.66 5.62
N THR A 176 -14.37 3.38 5.66
CA THR A 176 -15.24 2.81 6.69
C THR A 176 -14.53 2.56 8.02
N GLN A 177 -13.19 2.60 8.04
CA GLN A 177 -12.41 2.27 9.21
C GLN A 177 -11.98 3.53 9.96
N LYS A 178 -12.72 3.87 11.01
CA LYS A 178 -12.34 4.94 11.94
C LYS A 178 -11.20 4.49 12.85
N ILE A 179 -10.41 5.45 13.31
CA ILE A 179 -9.48 5.25 14.42
C ILE A 179 -10.28 5.01 15.71
N PRO A 180 -9.99 3.93 16.47
CA PRO A 180 -10.53 3.72 17.81
C PRO A 180 -10.18 4.89 18.74
N ASN A 181 -11.10 5.28 19.62
CA ASN A 181 -10.95 6.42 20.52
C ASN A 181 -9.67 6.32 21.38
N GLU A 182 -9.30 5.11 21.79
CA GLU A 182 -8.11 4.82 22.60
C GLU A 182 -6.79 5.12 21.89
N LEU A 183 -6.83 5.38 20.58
CA LEU A 183 -5.67 5.65 19.74
C LEU A 183 -5.66 7.08 19.19
N GLU A 184 -6.64 7.92 19.55
CA GLU A 184 -6.70 9.31 19.08
C GLU A 184 -5.45 10.11 19.47
N ASP A 185 -4.90 9.90 20.67
CA ASP A 185 -3.68 10.58 21.12
C ASP A 185 -2.42 10.16 20.36
N LEU A 186 -2.47 9.05 19.61
CA LEU A 186 -1.33 8.53 18.84
C LEU A 186 -1.29 9.08 17.40
N PHE A 187 -2.40 9.65 16.92
CA PHE A 187 -2.60 9.96 15.52
C PHE A 187 -3.35 11.27 15.28
N GLU A 188 -2.79 12.12 14.41
CA GLU A 188 -3.44 13.35 13.97
C GLU A 188 -4.11 13.10 12.61
N PRO A 189 -5.43 13.38 12.44
CA PRO A 189 -6.07 13.28 11.13
C PRO A 189 -5.52 14.37 10.19
N VAL A 190 -5.07 13.95 9.00
CA VAL A 190 -4.46 14.87 8.01
C VAL A 190 -5.52 15.61 7.20
N VAL A 191 -6.68 14.97 6.98
CA VAL A 191 -7.83 15.51 6.26
C VAL A 191 -9.12 15.03 6.89
N SER A 192 -10.21 15.79 6.73
CA SER A 192 -11.51 15.46 7.34
C SER A 192 -12.34 14.44 6.53
N ASN A 193 -12.04 14.25 5.25
CA ASN A 193 -12.81 13.44 4.31
C ASN A 193 -12.10 12.13 3.89
N ALA A 194 -11.01 11.75 4.57
CA ALA A 194 -10.35 10.46 4.37
C ALA A 194 -9.66 9.96 5.63
N GLN A 195 -9.48 8.65 5.71
CA GLN A 195 -8.81 7.98 6.82
C GLN A 195 -7.29 7.99 6.61
N ILE A 196 -6.70 9.19 6.70
CA ILE A 196 -5.26 9.44 6.63
C ILE A 196 -4.82 10.08 7.94
N PHE A 197 -3.87 9.44 8.60
CA PHE A 197 -3.41 9.81 9.92
C PHE A 197 -1.91 10.00 9.92
N ARG A 198 -1.44 11.02 10.63
CA ARG A 198 -0.02 11.26 10.88
C ARG A 198 0.32 10.80 12.28
N LYS A 199 1.42 10.09 12.44
CA LYS A 199 1.94 9.68 13.74
C LYS A 199 2.27 10.91 14.61
N ILE A 200 1.71 10.94 15.81
CA ILE A 200 2.07 11.85 16.92
C ILE A 200 3.11 11.14 17.80
N GLN A 201 4.03 11.92 18.39
CA GLN A 201 5.04 11.42 19.34
C GLN A 201 4.42 10.98 20.66
#